data_AF-A0AA89B5J3-F1
#
_entry.id   AF-A0AA89B5J3-F1
#
_cell.length_a   1.000
_cell.length_b   1.000
_cell.length_c   1.000
_cell.angle_alpha   90.00
_cell.angle_beta   90.00
_cell.angle_gamma   90.00
#
_symmetry.space_group_name_H-M   'P 1'
#
loop_
_entity.id
_entity.type
_entity.pdbx_description
1 polymer ?
#
loop_
_entity_poly.entity_id
_entity_poly.type
_entity_poly.pdbx_seq_one_letter_code
_entity_poly.pdbx_strand_id
1 'polypeptide(L)'
;MVKSLNFSDIEIVFQRAFARWLSVIPVNFTKTEDYGFADIKIGFYSGDHGDGEPFDGVLWVLAHAFAPESGRFHLDAKETWAVDFRSEKSSVAVDLESVATHEIGHVLGLAHSSVKEAVMYPSLKPSSIWFKP
;
A
#
# COMPACT_ATOMS: atom_id res chain seq x y z
N MET A 1 5.37 3.40 14.14
CA MET A 1 5.68 4.65 13.42
C MET A 1 6.85 4.36 12.48
N VAL A 2 6.63 4.48 11.16
CA VAL A 2 7.68 4.38 10.13
C VAL A 2 8.63 5.55 10.38
N LYS A 3 9.89 5.26 10.75
CA LYS A 3 10.80 6.27 11.33
C LYS A 3 11.34 7.29 10.32
N SER A 4 11.13 7.11 9.02
CA SER A 4 11.81 7.87 7.95
C SER A 4 10.90 8.71 7.05
N LEU A 5 9.58 8.58 7.12
CA LEU A 5 8.65 9.26 6.21
C LEU A 5 7.79 10.30 6.92
N ASN A 6 7.63 11.46 6.29
CA ASN A 6 6.71 12.49 6.76
C ASN A 6 5.26 12.12 6.42
N PHE A 7 4.33 12.44 7.32
CA PHE A 7 2.92 12.10 7.15
C PHE A 7 2.32 12.72 5.88
N SER A 8 2.71 13.96 5.55
CA SER A 8 2.29 14.63 4.31
C SER A 8 2.69 13.87 3.06
N ASP A 9 3.87 13.25 3.02
CA ASP A 9 4.32 12.53 1.83
C ASP A 9 3.54 11.23 1.67
N ILE A 10 3.27 10.55 2.80
CA ILE A 10 2.40 9.37 2.85
C ILE A 10 1.00 9.73 2.32
N GLU A 11 0.40 10.82 2.79
CA GLU A 11 -0.91 11.26 2.31
C GLU A 11 -0.94 11.51 0.81
N ILE A 12 0.07 12.20 0.26
CA ILE A 12 0.17 12.47 -1.18
C ILE A 12 0.29 11.17 -1.98
N VAL A 13 1.05 10.19 -1.48
CA VAL A 13 1.14 8.85 -2.09
C VAL A 13 -0.23 8.17 -2.14
N PHE A 14 -0.96 8.15 -1.03
CA PHE A 14 -2.28 7.52 -1.00
C PHE A 14 -3.31 8.23 -1.88
N GLN A 15 -3.29 9.56 -1.91
CA GLN A 15 -4.13 10.34 -2.83
C GLN A 15 -3.89 9.95 -4.29
N ARG A 16 -2.62 9.81 -4.71
CA ARG A 16 -2.26 9.36 -6.06
C ARG A 16 -2.72 7.93 -6.33
N ALA A 17 -2.48 7.01 -5.39
CA ALA A 17 -2.89 5.61 -5.53
C ALA A 17 -4.41 5.46 -5.69
N PHE A 18 -5.20 6.18 -4.88
CA PHE A 18 -6.66 6.22 -5.02
C PHE A 18 -7.10 6.90 -6.33
N ALA A 19 -6.44 7.98 -6.75
CA ALA A 19 -6.74 8.68 -8.00
C ALA A 19 -6.56 7.78 -9.24
N ARG A 20 -5.59 6.85 -9.22
CA ARG A 20 -5.40 5.86 -10.29
C ARG A 20 -6.64 4.98 -10.46
N TRP A 21 -7.20 4.49 -9.37
CA TRP A 21 -8.44 3.71 -9.41
C TRP A 21 -9.64 4.57 -9.82
N LEU A 22 -9.79 5.79 -9.29
CA LEU A 22 -10.84 6.73 -9.73
C LEU A 22 -10.85 6.98 -11.24
N SER A 23 -9.67 6.95 -11.87
CA SER A 23 -9.54 7.23 -13.30
C SER A 23 -10.10 6.13 -14.20
N VAL A 24 -10.35 4.93 -13.67
CA VAL A 24 -10.74 3.74 -14.45
C VAL A 24 -12.03 3.08 -14.01
N ILE A 25 -12.58 3.43 -12.85
CA ILE A 25 -13.85 2.88 -12.32
C ILE A 25 -14.74 3.99 -11.74
N PRO A 26 -16.09 3.86 -11.80
CA PRO A 26 -17.03 4.89 -11.36
C PRO A 26 -17.22 4.87 -9.83
N VAL A 27 -16.14 5.12 -9.08
CA VAL A 27 -16.15 5.22 -7.61
C VAL A 27 -15.69 6.59 -7.14
N ASN A 28 -15.94 6.91 -5.88
CA ASN A 28 -15.42 8.11 -5.23
C ASN A 28 -14.79 7.74 -3.89
N PHE A 29 -13.57 8.24 -3.62
CA PHE A 29 -12.93 8.07 -2.32
C PHE A 29 -12.84 9.44 -1.63
N THR A 30 -13.23 9.49 -0.35
CA THR A 30 -13.12 10.69 0.46
C THR A 30 -12.27 10.38 1.68
N LYS A 31 -11.19 11.14 1.87
CA LYS A 31 -10.38 11.04 3.09
C LYS A 31 -11.21 11.52 4.28
N THR A 32 -11.17 10.78 5.38
CA THR A 32 -11.71 11.18 6.68
C THR A 32 -10.65 11.03 7.75
N GLU A 33 -10.65 11.92 8.74
CA GLU A 33 -9.81 11.79 9.95
C GLU A 33 -10.48 10.88 10.99
N ASP A 34 -11.76 10.54 10.81
CA ASP A 34 -12.46 9.60 11.68
C ASP A 34 -12.17 8.16 11.27
N TYR A 35 -11.09 7.62 11.83
CA TYR A 35 -10.65 6.24 11.61
C TYR A 35 -11.71 5.20 12.01
N GLY A 36 -12.59 5.51 12.97
CA GLY A 36 -13.61 4.58 13.45
C GLY A 36 -14.68 4.32 12.39
N PHE A 37 -15.09 5.38 11.69
CA PHE A 37 -16.15 5.38 10.68
C PHE A 37 -15.65 5.21 9.24
N ALA A 38 -14.34 5.22 9.00
CA ALA A 38 -13.79 5.03 7.67
C ALA A 38 -14.12 3.63 7.10
N ASP A 39 -14.59 3.57 5.84
CA ASP A 39 -14.82 2.30 5.13
C ASP A 39 -13.50 1.59 4.82
N ILE A 40 -12.44 2.34 4.53
CA ILE A 40 -11.09 1.82 4.27
C ILE A 40 -10.16 2.35 5.35
N LYS A 41 -9.52 1.43 6.09
CA LYS A 41 -8.65 1.70 7.23
C LYS A 41 -7.24 1.26 6.90
N ILE A 42 -6.36 2.24 6.78
CA ILE A 42 -4.97 2.05 6.38
C ILE A 42 -4.08 2.21 7.61
N GLY A 43 -3.20 1.25 7.86
CA GLY A 43 -2.29 1.29 9.00
C GLY A 43 -0.97 0.58 8.75
N PHE A 44 0.06 1.01 9.49
CA PHE A 44 1.37 0.36 9.52
C PHE A 44 1.49 -0.49 10.78
N TYR A 45 1.73 -1.79 10.62
CA TYR A 45 1.79 -2.77 11.70
C TYR A 45 3.12 -3.53 11.68
N SER A 46 3.43 -4.32 12.71
CA SER A 46 4.65 -5.14 12.72
C SER A 46 4.38 -6.45 13.43
N GLY A 47 4.92 -7.56 12.90
CA GLY A 47 4.73 -8.87 13.50
C GLY A 47 3.26 -9.26 13.59
N ASP A 48 2.90 -9.98 14.65
CA ASP A 48 1.50 -10.23 14.99
C ASP A 48 0.79 -8.92 15.38
N HIS A 49 -0.30 -8.65 14.67
CA HIS A 49 -1.15 -7.48 14.87
C HIS A 49 -2.64 -7.83 14.96
N GLY A 50 -2.95 -9.07 15.35
CA GLY A 50 -4.29 -9.47 15.80
C GLY A 50 -5.29 -9.78 14.68
N ASP A 51 -4.84 -9.90 13.44
CA ASP A 51 -5.68 -10.27 12.30
C ASP A 51 -5.44 -11.70 11.76
N GLY A 52 -4.47 -12.42 12.34
CA GLY A 52 -4.11 -13.79 11.95
C GLY A 52 -3.05 -13.88 10.84
N GLU A 53 -2.63 -12.76 10.26
CA GLU A 53 -1.64 -12.68 9.17
C GLU A 53 -0.43 -11.87 9.63
N PRO A 54 0.46 -12.42 10.49
CA PRO A 54 1.57 -11.66 11.04
C PRO A 54 2.58 -11.26 9.96
N PHE A 55 3.08 -10.02 10.02
CA PHE A 55 4.17 -9.58 9.16
C PHE A 55 5.52 -10.19 9.57
N ASP A 56 6.42 -10.35 8.60
CA ASP A 56 7.69 -11.07 8.75
C ASP A 56 8.94 -10.18 8.81
N GLY A 57 8.80 -8.86 8.61
CA GLY A 57 9.85 -7.89 8.84
C GLY A 57 10.31 -7.20 7.56
N VAL A 58 11.57 -7.42 7.17
CA VAL A 58 12.12 -6.73 5.99
C VAL A 58 11.98 -7.64 4.78
N LEU A 59 11.28 -7.14 3.76
CA LEU A 59 10.87 -7.81 2.52
C LEU A 59 9.91 -8.98 2.74
N TRP A 60 9.66 -9.72 1.65
CA TRP A 60 8.67 -10.80 1.56
C TRP A 60 7.23 -10.30 1.67
N VAL A 61 6.65 -10.20 2.86
CA VAL A 61 5.26 -9.72 3.04
C VAL A 61 5.27 -8.21 3.28
N LEU A 62 5.16 -7.46 2.18
CA LEU A 62 5.21 -5.99 2.22
C LEU A 62 3.95 -5.38 2.85
N ALA A 63 2.80 -5.96 2.54
CA ALA A 63 1.48 -5.46 2.88
C ALA A 63 0.43 -6.56 2.68
N HIS A 64 -0.76 -6.35 3.21
CA HIS A 64 -1.95 -7.09 2.82
C HIS A 64 -3.21 -6.25 3.01
N ALA A 65 -4.22 -6.55 2.20
CA ALA A 65 -5.56 -5.99 2.34
C ALA A 65 -6.62 -7.08 2.24
N PHE A 66 -7.77 -6.80 2.86
CA PHE A 66 -8.88 -7.72 2.95
C PHE A 66 -9.96 -7.31 1.95
N ALA A 67 -10.49 -8.30 1.23
CA ALA A 67 -11.56 -8.09 0.26
C ALA A 67 -12.78 -7.38 0.89
N PRO A 68 -13.61 -6.71 0.08
CA PRO A 68 -14.87 -6.13 0.55
C PRO A 68 -15.71 -7.13 1.37
N GLU A 69 -16.39 -6.70 2.42
CA GLU A 69 -16.56 -5.32 2.91
C GLU A 69 -15.60 -4.96 4.07
N SER A 70 -14.49 -5.69 4.23
CA SER A 70 -13.64 -5.52 5.43
C SER A 70 -12.95 -4.16 5.51
N GLY A 71 -12.47 -3.62 4.40
CA GLY A 71 -11.81 -2.31 4.35
C GLY A 71 -10.43 -2.21 5.01
N ARG A 72 -9.90 -3.30 5.57
CA ARG A 72 -8.59 -3.31 6.22
C ARG A 72 -7.47 -3.36 5.19
N PHE A 73 -6.51 -2.45 5.30
CA PHE A 73 -5.30 -2.40 4.49
C PHE A 73 -4.10 -2.14 5.43
N HIS A 74 -3.27 -3.15 5.60
CA HIS A 74 -2.11 -3.14 6.48
C HIS A 74 -0.81 -3.12 5.67
N LEU A 75 0.18 -2.36 6.15
CA LEU A 75 1.54 -2.29 5.62
C LEU A 75 2.52 -2.74 6.70
N ASP A 76 3.56 -3.47 6.34
CA ASP A 76 4.61 -3.78 7.32
C ASP A 76 5.45 -2.53 7.62
N ALA A 77 5.41 -2.09 8.87
CA ALA A 77 6.16 -0.96 9.39
C ALA A 77 7.68 -1.22 9.51
N LYS A 78 8.13 -2.46 9.29
CA LYS A 78 9.54 -2.83 9.23
C LYS A 78 10.17 -2.60 7.87
N GLU A 79 9.37 -2.42 6.83
CA GLU A 79 9.88 -2.16 5.49
C GLU A 79 10.55 -0.80 5.34
N THR A 80 11.50 -0.74 4.42
CA THR A 80 12.11 0.53 4.00
C THR A 80 11.23 1.19 2.94
N TRP A 81 10.16 1.86 3.35
CA TRP A 81 9.25 2.54 2.44
C TRP A 81 9.90 3.76 1.78
N ALA A 82 9.82 3.82 0.46
CA ALA A 82 10.23 4.95 -0.36
C ALA A 82 8.98 5.64 -0.96
N VAL A 83 8.93 6.96 -0.81
CA VAL A 83 7.98 7.84 -1.53
C VAL A 83 8.65 8.55 -2.72
N ASP A 84 9.99 8.59 -2.69
CA ASP A 84 10.86 9.06 -3.76
C ASP A 84 12.22 8.32 -3.67
N PHE A 85 12.57 7.53 -4.69
CA PHE A 85 13.88 6.87 -4.75
C PHE A 85 15.05 7.83 -5.02
N ARG A 86 14.80 9.13 -5.24
CA ARG A 86 15.88 10.14 -5.26
C ARG A 86 16.44 10.38 -3.87
N SER A 87 15.61 10.28 -2.83
CA SER A 87 16.01 10.47 -1.43
C SER A 87 16.31 9.14 -0.72
N GLU A 88 15.54 8.09 -0.98
CA GLU A 88 15.80 6.75 -0.43
C GLU A 88 16.63 5.90 -1.41
N LYS A 89 17.81 5.44 -0.96
CA LYS A 89 18.81 4.75 -1.78
C LYS A 89 19.09 3.32 -1.33
N SER A 90 18.43 2.86 -0.27
CA SER A 90 18.55 1.49 0.21
C SER A 90 18.20 0.50 -0.91
N SER A 91 19.00 -0.54 -1.06
CA SER A 91 18.74 -1.61 -2.04
C SER A 91 17.49 -2.43 -1.71
N VAL A 92 17.01 -2.34 -0.47
CA VAL A 92 15.77 -2.99 0.00
C VAL A 92 14.60 -2.02 0.06
N ALA A 93 14.74 -0.80 -0.49
CA ALA A 93 13.66 0.17 -0.51
C ALA A 93 12.48 -0.29 -1.37
N VAL A 94 11.26 -0.02 -0.91
CA VAL A 94 10.00 -0.45 -1.53
C VAL A 94 9.14 0.76 -1.86
N ASP A 95 8.66 0.84 -3.09
CA ASP A 95 7.82 1.95 -3.55
C ASP A 95 6.44 1.92 -2.89
N LEU A 96 6.16 2.90 -2.03
CA LEU A 96 4.89 2.94 -1.29
C LEU A 96 3.69 3.14 -2.23
N GLU A 97 3.83 3.91 -3.31
CA GLU A 97 2.72 4.14 -4.26
C GLU A 97 2.37 2.87 -5.03
N SER A 98 3.37 2.10 -5.46
CA SER A 98 3.17 0.83 -6.16
C SER A 98 2.43 -0.18 -5.27
N VAL A 99 2.88 -0.37 -4.02
CA VAL A 99 2.21 -1.27 -3.07
C VAL A 99 0.81 -0.75 -2.72
N ALA A 100 0.66 0.55 -2.43
CA ALA A 100 -0.65 1.11 -2.11
C ALA A 100 -1.66 0.94 -3.23
N THR A 101 -1.24 1.13 -4.49
CA THR A 101 -2.14 0.94 -5.63
C THR A 101 -2.55 -0.53 -5.76
N HIS A 102 -1.63 -1.48 -5.52
CA HIS A 102 -1.92 -2.92 -5.50
C HIS A 102 -2.96 -3.27 -4.42
N GLU A 103 -2.70 -2.89 -3.17
CA GLU A 103 -3.56 -3.25 -2.04
C GLU A 103 -4.95 -2.59 -2.13
N ILE A 104 -5.06 -1.37 -2.67
CA ILE A 104 -6.38 -0.76 -2.95
C ILE A 104 -7.16 -1.63 -3.96
N GLY A 105 -6.49 -2.30 -4.90
CA GLY A 105 -7.14 -3.27 -5.79
C GLY A 105 -7.78 -4.42 -5.01
N HIS A 106 -7.12 -4.96 -3.99
CA HIS A 106 -7.70 -5.96 -3.09
C HIS A 106 -8.87 -5.41 -2.26
N VAL A 107 -8.75 -4.19 -1.74
CA VAL A 107 -9.85 -3.50 -1.06
C VAL A 107 -11.07 -3.30 -1.99
N LEU A 108 -10.85 -3.20 -3.30
CA LEU A 108 -11.90 -3.12 -4.32
C LEU A 108 -12.38 -4.49 -4.82
N GLY A 109 -11.84 -5.59 -4.29
CA GLY A 109 -12.26 -6.96 -4.60
C GLY A 109 -11.52 -7.62 -5.75
N LEU A 110 -10.41 -7.06 -6.22
CA LEU A 110 -9.57 -7.69 -7.23
C LEU A 110 -8.69 -8.77 -6.61
N ALA A 111 -8.60 -9.92 -7.28
CA ALA A 111 -7.60 -10.94 -6.98
C ALA A 111 -6.28 -10.65 -7.71
N HIS A 112 -5.23 -11.38 -7.34
CA HIS A 112 -3.97 -11.33 -8.06
C HIS A 112 -4.13 -11.68 -9.55
N SER A 113 -3.34 -11.00 -10.38
CA SER A 113 -3.16 -11.30 -11.79
C SER A 113 -1.91 -12.15 -12.01
N SER A 114 -1.95 -13.04 -13.00
CA SER A 114 -0.78 -13.81 -13.45
C SER A 114 0.09 -13.04 -14.46
N VAL A 115 -0.37 -11.89 -14.94
CA VAL A 115 0.35 -11.03 -15.90
C VAL A 115 1.37 -10.18 -15.13
N LYS A 116 2.66 -10.31 -15.45
CA LYS A 116 3.78 -9.67 -14.72
C LYS A 116 3.73 -8.14 -14.74
N GLU A 117 3.14 -7.58 -15.78
CA GLU A 117 3.03 -6.14 -16.01
C GLU A 117 1.75 -5.56 -15.40
N ALA A 118 0.87 -6.40 -14.83
CA ALA A 118 -0.35 -5.93 -14.19
C ALA A 118 -0.07 -5.39 -12.78
N VAL A 119 -0.81 -4.33 -12.40
CA VAL A 119 -0.79 -3.77 -11.03
C VAL A 119 -1.06 -4.85 -9.98
N MET A 120 -1.95 -5.80 -10.28
CA MET A 120 -2.30 -6.90 -9.36
C MET A 120 -1.34 -8.10 -9.44
N TYR A 121 -0.15 -7.98 -10.06
CA TYR A 121 0.86 -9.05 -9.97
C TYR A 121 1.41 -9.12 -8.53
N PRO A 122 1.50 -10.31 -7.89
CA PRO A 122 1.73 -10.46 -6.45
C PRO A 122 3.19 -10.23 -6.01
N SER A 123 4.00 -9.57 -6.83
CA SER A 123 5.43 -9.42 -6.52
C SER A 123 5.97 -8.12 -7.07
N LEU A 124 6.43 -7.27 -6.15
CA LEU A 124 7.17 -6.05 -6.44
C LEU A 124 8.64 -6.30 -6.12
N LYS A 125 9.54 -5.94 -7.05
CA LYS A 125 10.98 -6.01 -6.80
C LYS A 125 11.42 -4.79 -5.97
N PRO A 126 12.28 -4.95 -4.97
CA PRO A 126 12.89 -3.80 -4.31
C PRO A 126 13.58 -2.87 -5.31
N SER A 127 13.59 -1.57 -5.00
CA SER A 127 14.14 -0.53 -5.87
C SER A 127 13.49 -0.43 -7.26
N SER A 128 12.31 -1.04 -7.46
CA SER A 128 11.53 -0.90 -8.69
C SER A 128 10.33 0.03 -8.49
N ILE A 129 9.95 0.70 -9.57
CA ILE A 129 8.85 1.67 -9.61
C ILE A 129 7.90 1.22 -10.71
N TRP A 130 6.63 0.99 -10.40
CA TRP A 130 5.59 0.78 -11.43
C TRP A 130 5.07 2.09 -11.98
N PHE A 131 5.05 3.12 -11.13
CA PHE A 131 4.49 4.42 -11.45
C PHE A 131 5.57 5.49 -11.42
N LYS A 132 6.04 5.89 -12.60
CA LYS A 132 6.93 7.06 -12.67
C LYS A 132 6.14 8.32 -12.26
N PRO A 133 6.72 9.21 -11.44
CA PRO A 133 6.12 10.49 -11.09
C PRO A 133 5.96 11.38 -12.34
#